data_AF-A0A0F9VUX9-F1
#
_entry.id   AF-A0A0F9VUX9-F1
#
_cell.length_a   1.000
_cell.length_b   1.000
_cell.length_c   1.000
_cell.angle_alpha   90.00
_cell.angle_beta   90.00
_cell.angle_gamma   90.00
#
_symmetry.space_group_name_H-M   'P 1'
#
loop_
_entity.id
_entity.type
_entity.pdbx_description
1 polymer ?
#
loop_
_entity_poly.entity_id
_entity_poly.type
_entity_poly.pdbx_seq_one_letter_code
_entity_poly.pdbx_strand_id
1 'polypeptide(L)'
;MEEKFQLVVDFFQENPSYTYLLFSAVFLVYGIGNLINKDWAIDPANSTQKFNYDIFGHNAFRYGKGILFILGGIVAIVMFFSTLE
;
A
#
# COMPACT_ATOMS: atom_id res chain seq x y z
N MET A 1 3.49 -8.03 27.10
CA MET A 1 3.32 -7.99 25.63
C MET A 1 1.85 -8.01 25.29
N GLU A 2 1.09 -8.95 25.84
CA GLU A 2 -0.36 -9.06 25.67
C GLU A 2 -1.12 -7.74 25.90
N GLU A 3 -0.88 -7.08 27.03
CA GLU A 3 -1.53 -5.81 27.37
C GLU A 3 -1.26 -4.69 26.34
N LYS A 4 -0.02 -4.62 25.80
CA LYS A 4 0.33 -3.63 24.77
C LYS A 4 -0.33 -3.93 23.42
N PHE A 5 -0.50 -5.21 23.10
CA PHE A 5 -1.20 -5.64 21.89
C PHE A 5 -2.69 -5.31 21.99
N GLN A 6 -3.30 -5.58 23.14
CA GLN A 6 -4.71 -5.29 23.37
C GLN A 6 -5.01 -3.79 23.23
N LEU A 7 -4.15 -2.91 23.76
CA LEU A 7 -4.29 -1.46 23.56
C LEU A 7 -4.33 -1.03 22.08
N VAL A 8 -3.55 -1.69 21.23
CA VAL A 8 -3.56 -1.41 19.78
C VAL A 8 -4.87 -1.89 19.15
N VAL A 9 -5.33 -3.08 19.54
CA VAL A 9 -6.60 -3.63 19.06
C VAL A 9 -7.76 -2.73 19.44
N ASP A 10 -7.84 -2.33 20.71
CA ASP A 10 -8.90 -1.47 21.24
C ASP A 10 -8.91 -0.12 20.52
N PHE A 11 -7.74 0.48 20.27
CA PHE A 11 -7.63 1.72 19.51
C PHE A 11 -8.26 1.63 18.12
N PHE A 12 -7.98 0.58 17.35
CA PHE A 12 -8.55 0.42 16.00
C PHE A 12 -10.04 0.03 16.02
N GLN A 13 -10.51 -0.63 17.09
CA GLN A 13 -11.94 -0.89 17.27
C GLN A 13 -12.72 0.39 17.57
N GLU A 14 -12.18 1.26 18.42
CA GLU A 14 -12.77 2.55 18.75
C GLU A 14 -12.62 3.58 17.62
N ASN A 15 -11.55 3.47 16.81
CA ASN A 15 -11.21 4.43 15.76
C ASN A 15 -11.03 3.73 14.40
N PRO A 16 -12.08 3.12 13.82
CA PRO A 16 -11.97 2.32 12.60
C PRO A 16 -11.44 3.09 11.40
N SER A 17 -11.68 4.41 11.33
CA SER A 17 -11.17 5.29 10.27
C SER A 17 -9.64 5.32 10.19
N TYR A 18 -8.93 5.18 11.32
CA TYR A 18 -7.45 5.17 11.35
C TYR A 18 -6.85 3.96 10.62
N THR A 19 -7.64 2.92 10.37
CA THR A 19 -7.23 1.80 9.50
C THR A 19 -6.88 2.29 8.09
N TYR A 20 -7.60 3.30 7.58
CA TYR A 20 -7.31 3.88 6.28
C TYR A 20 -5.94 4.59 6.24
N LEU A 21 -5.51 5.22 7.34
CA LEU A 21 -4.16 5.80 7.42
C LEU A 21 -3.09 4.72 7.40
N LEU A 22 -3.32 3.59 8.10
CA LEU A 22 -2.41 2.45 8.07
C LEU A 22 -2.27 1.89 6.64
N PHE A 23 -3.39 1.70 5.93
CA PHE A 23 -3.35 1.28 4.53
C PHE A 23 -2.65 2.30 3.63
N SER A 24 -2.88 3.59 3.85
CA SER A 24 -2.20 4.64 3.09
C SER A 24 -0.69 4.55 3.27
N ALA A 25 -0.20 4.41 4.51
CA ALA A 25 1.23 4.26 4.78
C ALA A 25 1.83 3.05 4.05
N VAL A 26 1.17 1.90 4.11
CA VAL A 26 1.61 0.68 3.41
C VAL A 26 1.68 0.92 1.91
N PHE A 27 0.63 1.47 1.31
CA PHE A 27 0.59 1.75 -0.12
C PHE A 27 1.65 2.75 -0.56
N LEU A 28 1.87 3.81 0.20
CA LEU A 28 2.91 4.80 -0.10
C LEU A 28 4.32 4.19 -0.05
N VAL A 29 4.61 3.30 0.91
CA VAL A 29 5.89 2.58 0.98
C VAL A 29 6.11 1.74 -0.28
N TYR A 30 5.11 0.98 -0.72
CA TYR A 30 5.21 0.18 -1.96
C TYR A 30 5.30 1.06 -3.22
N GLY A 31 4.55 2.17 -3.27
CA GLY A 31 4.60 3.13 -4.36
C GLY A 31 5.99 3.75 -4.51
N ILE A 32 6.54 4.28 -3.41
CA ILE A 32 7.89 4.86 -3.36
C ILE A 32 8.93 3.80 -3.72
N GLY A 33 8.83 2.58 -3.19
CA GLY A 33 9.75 1.48 -3.51
C GLY A 33 9.83 1.20 -5.01
N ASN A 34 8.70 1.21 -5.71
CA ASN A 34 8.65 1.06 -7.17
C ASN A 34 9.28 2.25 -7.92
N LEU A 35 9.03 3.48 -7.45
CA LEU A 35 9.57 4.70 -8.08
C LEU A 35 11.09 4.81 -7.96
N ILE A 36 11.65 4.45 -6.79
CA ILE A 36 13.10 4.46 -6.53
C ILE A 36 13.80 3.16 -6.96
N ASN A 37 13.09 2.29 -7.68
CA ASN A 37 13.63 1.07 -8.28
C ASN A 37 14.15 0.04 -7.26
N LYS A 38 13.37 -0.28 -6.21
CA LYS A 38 13.70 -1.36 -5.27
C LYS A 38 13.12 -2.70 -5.73
N ASP A 39 13.97 -3.72 -5.79
CA ASP A 39 13.60 -5.07 -6.21
C ASP A 39 12.47 -5.66 -5.36
N TRP A 40 12.52 -5.52 -4.03
CA TRP A 40 11.46 -6.01 -3.13
C TRP A 40 10.06 -5.42 -3.42
N ALA A 41 9.99 -4.26 -4.08
CA ALA A 41 8.74 -3.62 -4.46
C ALA A 41 8.29 -3.99 -5.88
N ILE A 42 9.25 -4.34 -6.74
CA ILE A 42 9.05 -4.56 -8.18
C ILE A 42 8.85 -6.04 -8.46
N ASP A 43 9.62 -6.93 -7.85
CA ASP A 43 9.68 -8.34 -8.20
C ASP A 43 8.28 -8.96 -8.37
N PRO A 44 8.00 -9.62 -9.50
CA PRO A 44 6.70 -10.19 -9.77
C PRO A 44 6.35 -11.28 -8.75
N ALA A 45 5.27 -11.07 -8.01
CA ALA A 45 4.87 -12.01 -6.94
C ALA A 45 4.14 -13.26 -7.45
N ASN A 46 3.67 -13.26 -8.69
CA ASN A 46 2.91 -14.36 -9.28
C ASN A 46 3.03 -14.39 -10.82
N SER A 47 2.48 -15.43 -11.45
CA SER A 47 2.57 -15.66 -12.90
C SER A 47 1.94 -14.53 -13.73
N THR A 48 0.83 -13.94 -13.29
CA THR A 48 0.20 -12.80 -13.97
C THR A 48 1.10 -11.57 -13.94
N GLN A 49 1.71 -11.27 -12.78
CA GLN A 49 2.67 -10.18 -12.69
C GLN A 49 3.92 -10.44 -13.54
N LYS A 50 4.41 -11.69 -13.57
CA LYS A 50 5.57 -12.06 -14.38
C LYS A 50 5.28 -11.87 -15.87
N PHE A 51 4.11 -12.32 -16.32
CA PHE A 51 3.65 -12.10 -17.70
C PHE A 51 3.61 -10.61 -18.07
N ASN A 52 3.04 -9.76 -17.19
CA ASN A 52 3.02 -8.31 -17.41
C ASN A 52 4.44 -7.71 -17.43
N TYR A 53 5.33 -8.19 -16.56
CA TYR A 53 6.73 -7.76 -16.51
C TYR A 53 7.46 -8.12 -17.82
N ASP A 54 7.27 -9.34 -18.32
CA ASP A 54 7.91 -9.82 -19.54
C ASP A 54 7.40 -9.08 -20.80
N ILE A 55 6.12 -8.69 -20.84
CA ILE A 55 5.53 -7.96 -21.97
C ILE A 55 5.90 -6.47 -21.98
N PHE A 56 5.70 -5.79 -20.85
CA PHE A 56 5.85 -4.34 -20.78
C PHE A 56 7.28 -3.92 -20.44
N GLY A 57 8.09 -4.85 -19.93
CA GLY A 57 9.44 -4.60 -19.47
C GLY A 57 9.50 -3.92 -18.09
N HIS A 58 10.69 -3.96 -17.51
CA HIS A 58 10.97 -3.50 -16.15
C HIS A 58 10.45 -2.09 -15.83
N ASN A 59 10.72 -1.13 -16.71
CA ASN A 59 10.39 0.29 -16.46
C ASN A 59 8.88 0.56 -16.49
N ALA A 60 8.17 0.05 -17.49
CA ALA A 60 6.73 0.24 -17.57
C ALA A 60 6.03 -0.50 -16.42
N PHE A 61 6.49 -1.71 -16.11
CA PHE A 61 5.95 -2.50 -15.00
C PHE A 61 6.12 -1.79 -13.65
N ARG A 62 7.35 -1.33 -13.31
CA ARG A 62 7.58 -0.64 -12.03
C ARG A 62 6.78 0.67 -11.92
N TYR A 63 6.72 1.47 -12.98
CA TYR A 63 5.99 2.74 -12.93
C TYR A 63 4.49 2.52 -12.84
N GLY A 64 3.93 1.59 -13.63
CA GLY A 64 2.51 1.26 -13.56
C GLY A 64 2.10 0.76 -12.18
N LYS A 65 2.85 -0.20 -11.63
CA LYS A 65 2.61 -0.75 -10.29
C LYS A 65 2.78 0.32 -9.20
N GLY A 66 3.82 1.15 -9.30
CA GLY A 66 4.06 2.28 -8.37
C GLY A 66 2.94 3.31 -8.38
N ILE A 67 2.44 3.70 -9.56
CA ILE A 67 1.31 4.63 -9.71
C ILE A 67 0.05 4.04 -9.08
N LEU A 68 -0.25 2.76 -9.32
CA LEU A 68 -1.41 2.10 -8.71
C LEU A 68 -1.36 2.12 -7.18
N PHE A 69 -0.20 1.86 -6.59
CA PHE A 69 -0.01 1.96 -5.15
C PHE A 69 -0.19 3.40 -4.64
N ILE A 70 0.35 4.41 -5.33
CA ILE A 70 0.15 5.81 -4.94
C ILE A 70 -1.33 6.19 -5.00
N LEU A 71 -2.04 5.79 -6.04
CA LEU A 71 -3.48 6.02 -6.16
C LEU A 71 -4.25 5.34 -5.02
N GLY A 72 -3.91 4.09 -4.68
CA GLY A 72 -4.48 3.41 -3.51
C GLY A 72 -4.23 4.18 -2.20
N GLY A 73 -3.01 4.72 -2.03
CA GLY A 73 -2.65 5.53 -0.87
C GLY A 73 -3.43 6.84 -0.77
N ILE A 74 -3.66 7.51 -1.90
CA ILE A 74 -4.50 8.73 -1.99
C ILE A 74 -5.96 8.40 -1.66
N VAL A 75 -6.51 7.33 -2.24
CA VAL A 75 -7.89 6.90 -1.96
C VAL A 75 -8.05 6.58 -0.47
N ALA A 76 -7.08 5.90 0.15
CA ALA A 76 -7.12 5.62 1.58
C ALA A 76 -7.10 6.92 2.42
N ILE A 77 -6.32 7.94 2.05
CA ILE A 77 -6.34 9.25 2.74
C ILE A 77 -7.70 9.92 2.59
N VAL A 78 -8.29 9.90 1.40
CA VAL A 78 -9.64 10.47 1.17
C VAL A 78 -10.67 9.73 2.02
N MET A 79 -10.60 8.40 2.09
CA MET A 79 -11.48 7.59 2.93
C MET A 79 -11.30 7.85 4.42
N PHE A 80 -10.07 8.11 4.88
CA PHE A 80 -9.85 8.54 6.25
C PHE A 80 -10.63 9.82 6.56
N PHE A 81 -10.46 10.87 5.76
CA PHE A 81 -11.16 12.14 5.99
C PHE A 81 -12.69 12.05 5.79
N SER A 82 -13.18 11.18 4.91
CA SER A 82 -14.63 11.01 4.71
C SER A 82 -15.32 10.20 5.80
N THR A 83 -14.56 9.42 6.58
CA THR A 83 -15.06 8.59 7.69
C THR A 83 -14.60 9.10 9.06
N LEU A 84 -13.92 10.25 9.08
CA LEU A 84 -13.54 10.96 10.29
C LEU A 84 -14.74 11.82 10.73
N GLU A 85 -15.55 11.27 11.62
CA GLU A 85 -16.63 11.99 12.33
C GLU A 85 -16.09 12.79 13.53
#